data_AF-A0A2E4JT47-F1
#
_entry.id   AF-A0A2E4JT47-F1
#
_cell.length_a   1.000
_cell.length_b   1.000
_cell.length_c   1.000
_cell.angle_alpha   90.00
_cell.angle_beta   90.00
_cell.angle_gamma   90.00
#
_symmetry.space_group_name_H-M   'P 1'
#
loop_
_entity.id
_entity.type
_entity.pdbx_description
1 polymer ?
#
loop_
_entity_poly.entity_id
_entity_poly.type
_entity_poly.pdbx_seq_one_letter_code
_entity_poly.pdbx_strand_id
1 'polypeptide(L)'
;MSYKGRYIPTNPYKYKGNPNRIIYRSLWERKFMKYCDNNNAILEWGSEEVIIPYLSPWDGRIHRYFPDFYIKVQQHDNTIKKLIIEIKPKKQCVPPKSTPKRKTKKWFGEMKTWGINQAKWKYATEWCGKNDMEFKILNEDHLNISYK
;
A
#
# COMPACT_ATOMS: atom_id res chain seq x y z
N MET A 1 -17.58 10.62 8.25
CA MET A 1 -17.60 10.78 6.77
C MET A 1 -16.47 9.93 6.20
N SER A 2 -16.72 8.94 5.35
CA SER A 2 -15.62 8.12 4.80
C SER A 2 -14.96 8.88 3.66
N TYR A 3 -13.66 9.18 3.77
CA TYR A 3 -12.89 9.89 2.76
C TYR A 3 -12.53 9.00 1.55
N LYS A 4 -13.55 8.53 0.83
CA LYS A 4 -13.41 7.82 -0.44
C LYS A 4 -13.92 8.67 -1.60
N GLY A 5 -13.35 8.52 -2.77
CA GLY A 5 -13.78 9.26 -3.96
C GLY A 5 -13.00 8.90 -5.21
N ARG A 6 -13.35 9.55 -6.31
CA ARG A 6 -12.64 9.39 -7.60
C ARG A 6 -11.49 10.39 -7.68
N TYR A 7 -10.34 9.94 -8.18
CA TYR A 7 -9.23 10.79 -8.54
C TYR A 7 -9.23 10.98 -10.06
N ILE A 8 -9.09 12.22 -10.53
CA ILE A 8 -8.95 12.55 -11.95
C ILE A 8 -7.51 13.05 -12.12
N PRO A 9 -6.63 12.30 -12.79
CA PRO A 9 -5.24 12.69 -12.94
C PRO A 9 -5.08 13.85 -13.92
N THR A 10 -4.18 14.78 -13.61
CA THR A 10 -3.78 15.85 -14.53
C THR A 10 -2.77 15.35 -15.55
N ASN A 11 -2.00 14.31 -15.22
CA ASN A 11 -1.03 13.67 -16.10
C ASN A 11 -1.42 12.20 -16.36
N PRO A 12 -2.53 11.93 -17.09
CA PRO A 12 -3.05 10.58 -17.29
C PRO A 12 -2.07 9.64 -18.00
N TYR A 13 -1.14 10.17 -18.80
CA TYR A 13 -0.10 9.39 -19.49
C TYR A 13 0.87 8.68 -18.53
N LYS A 14 0.98 9.16 -17.27
CA LYS A 14 1.78 8.51 -16.22
C LYS A 14 1.05 7.33 -15.58
N TYR A 15 -0.27 7.25 -15.72
CA TYR A 15 -1.07 6.23 -15.05
C TYR A 15 -1.03 4.89 -15.80
N LYS A 16 -0.69 3.81 -15.11
CA LYS A 16 -0.66 2.44 -15.62
C LYS A 16 -1.94 1.73 -15.25
N GLY A 17 -2.95 1.86 -16.10
CA GLY A 17 -4.27 1.30 -15.91
C GLY A 17 -5.31 2.14 -16.63
N ASN A 18 -6.56 2.13 -16.15
CA ASN A 18 -7.59 3.03 -16.68
C ASN A 18 -7.63 4.34 -15.89
N PRO A 19 -7.11 5.48 -16.41
CA PRO A 19 -7.08 6.75 -15.68
C PRO A 19 -8.47 7.31 -15.38
N ASN A 20 -9.52 6.80 -16.03
CA ASN A 20 -10.91 7.16 -15.76
C ASN A 20 -11.54 6.34 -14.62
N ARG A 21 -10.81 5.44 -13.95
CA ARG A 21 -11.36 4.57 -12.91
C ARG A 21 -10.55 4.58 -11.61
N ILE A 22 -9.73 5.61 -11.40
CA ILE A 22 -8.91 5.73 -10.18
C ILE A 22 -9.80 6.12 -8.98
N ILE A 23 -9.75 5.32 -7.93
CA ILE A 23 -10.50 5.52 -6.69
C ILE A 23 -9.52 5.56 -5.54
N TYR A 24 -9.65 6.57 -4.66
CA TYR A 24 -9.02 6.53 -3.34
C TYR A 24 -10.04 6.13 -2.28
N ARG A 25 -9.59 5.37 -1.31
CA ARG A 25 -10.32 4.90 -0.12
C ARG A 25 -9.94 5.67 1.13
N SER A 26 -8.89 6.50 1.06
CA SER A 26 -8.47 7.41 2.13
C SER A 26 -7.92 8.74 1.60
N LEU A 27 -7.88 9.77 2.45
CA LEU A 27 -7.20 11.03 2.10
C LEU A 27 -5.70 10.85 1.89
N TRP A 28 -5.10 9.82 2.49
CA TRP A 28 -3.67 9.54 2.36
C TRP A 28 -3.35 8.99 0.99
N GLU A 29 -4.17 8.06 0.50
CA GLU A 29 -4.13 7.63 -0.89
C GLU A 29 -4.34 8.80 -1.84
N ARG A 30 -5.35 9.67 -1.61
CA ARG A 30 -5.54 10.87 -2.44
C ARG A 30 -4.31 11.77 -2.45
N LYS A 31 -3.67 11.99 -1.30
CA LYS A 31 -2.45 12.79 -1.18
C LYS A 31 -1.30 12.14 -1.96
N PHE A 32 -1.15 10.83 -1.86
CA PHE A 32 -0.13 10.07 -2.56
C PHE A 32 -0.37 10.03 -4.08
N MET A 33 -1.62 9.89 -4.53
CA MET A 33 -2.01 10.04 -5.94
C MET A 33 -1.60 11.40 -6.49
N LYS A 34 -1.91 12.48 -5.76
CA LYS A 34 -1.50 13.84 -6.15
C LYS A 34 0.02 13.98 -6.26
N TYR A 35 0.76 13.37 -5.34
CA TYR A 35 2.23 13.32 -5.41
C TYR A 35 2.71 12.57 -6.64
N CYS A 36 2.17 11.38 -6.91
CA CYS A 36 2.55 10.56 -8.06
C CYS A 36 2.27 11.26 -9.38
N ASP A 37 1.10 11.91 -9.48
CA ASP A 37 0.63 12.61 -10.67
C ASP A 37 1.52 13.83 -11.00
N ASN A 38 1.84 14.66 -10.00
CA ASN A 38 2.52 15.94 -10.23
C ASN A 38 4.06 15.92 -10.08
N ASN A 39 4.65 14.85 -9.54
CA ASN A 39 6.10 14.78 -9.39
C ASN A 39 6.76 14.26 -10.68
N ASN A 40 7.65 15.05 -11.29
CA ASN A 40 8.38 14.69 -12.52
C ASN A 40 9.30 13.48 -12.36
N ALA A 41 9.79 13.20 -11.15
CA ALA A 41 10.59 12.02 -10.88
C ALA A 41 9.76 10.72 -10.97
N ILE A 42 8.43 10.80 -10.82
CA ILE A 42 7.54 9.66 -11.01
C ILE A 42 7.27 9.54 -12.50
N LEU A 43 7.74 8.44 -13.10
CA LEU A 43 7.59 8.14 -14.52
C LEU A 43 6.30 7.39 -14.80
N GLU A 44 5.93 6.46 -13.91
CA GLU A 44 4.71 5.68 -14.00
C GLU A 44 4.12 5.46 -12.61
N TRP A 45 2.79 5.35 -12.51
CA TRP A 45 2.12 4.93 -11.29
C TRP A 45 0.79 4.23 -11.55
N GLY A 46 0.34 3.37 -10.65
CA GLY A 46 -0.96 2.69 -10.74
C GLY A 46 -1.53 2.45 -9.34
N SER A 47 -2.85 2.32 -9.21
CA SER A 47 -3.55 2.13 -7.92
C SER A 47 -4.34 0.82 -7.93
N GLU A 48 -4.05 -0.11 -7.02
CA GLU A 48 -4.69 -1.45 -6.95
C GLU A 48 -4.57 -2.31 -8.25
N GLU A 49 -3.64 -2.00 -9.14
CA GLU A 49 -3.50 -2.67 -10.45
C GLU A 49 -2.65 -3.96 -10.37
N VAL A 50 -1.80 -4.10 -9.35
CA VAL A 50 -0.91 -5.25 -9.17
C VAL A 50 -1.54 -6.30 -8.26
N ILE A 51 -1.53 -7.55 -8.69
CA ILE A 51 -2.07 -8.69 -7.94
C ILE A 51 -0.92 -9.58 -7.47
N ILE A 52 -0.79 -9.74 -6.16
CA ILE A 52 0.21 -10.62 -5.54
C ILE A 52 -0.50 -11.79 -4.86
N PRO A 53 -0.26 -13.04 -5.27
CA PRO A 53 -0.79 -14.20 -4.55
C PRO A 53 -0.06 -14.38 -3.21
N TYR A 54 -0.81 -14.70 -2.15
CA TYR A 54 -0.25 -15.02 -0.84
C TYR A 54 -0.97 -16.21 -0.20
N LEU A 55 -0.22 -17.03 0.54
CA LEU A 55 -0.81 -18.08 1.38
C LEU A 55 -1.35 -17.46 2.66
N SER A 56 -2.66 -17.56 2.86
CA SER A 56 -3.30 -17.08 4.08
C SER A 56 -3.02 -18.05 5.23
N PRO A 57 -2.44 -17.57 6.36
CA PRO A 57 -2.14 -18.42 7.51
C PRO A 57 -3.42 -18.80 8.29
N TRP A 58 -4.57 -18.23 7.91
CA TRP A 58 -5.84 -18.47 8.59
C TRP A 58 -6.56 -19.73 8.08
N ASP A 59 -6.53 -19.96 6.77
CA ASP A 59 -7.25 -21.05 6.11
C ASP A 59 -6.35 -21.93 5.24
N GLY A 60 -5.06 -21.62 5.13
CA GLY A 60 -4.09 -22.39 4.37
C GLY A 60 -4.31 -22.33 2.85
N ARG A 61 -5.06 -21.33 2.35
CA ARG A 61 -5.38 -21.19 0.92
C ARG A 61 -4.63 -20.02 0.29
N ILE A 62 -4.48 -20.03 -1.04
CA ILE A 62 -3.93 -18.90 -1.79
C ILE A 62 -5.02 -17.85 -1.99
N HIS A 63 -4.71 -16.61 -1.60
CA HIS A 63 -5.56 -15.44 -1.77
C HIS A 63 -4.86 -14.38 -2.62
N ARG A 64 -5.63 -13.40 -3.08
CA ARG A 64 -5.11 -12.24 -3.82
C ARG A 64 -4.89 -11.06 -2.87
N TYR A 65 -3.71 -10.48 -2.92
CA TYR A 65 -3.39 -9.20 -2.32
C TYR A 65 -3.30 -8.15 -3.43
N PHE A 66 -4.00 -7.04 -3.23
CA PHE A 66 -3.96 -5.84 -4.06
C PHE A 66 -3.27 -4.76 -3.23
N PRO A 67 -1.96 -4.52 -3.41
CA PRO A 67 -1.27 -3.40 -2.77
C PRO A 67 -1.84 -2.08 -3.26
N ASP A 68 -1.71 -1.03 -2.45
CA ASP A 68 -2.32 0.26 -2.77
C ASP A 68 -1.77 0.88 -4.06
N PHE A 69 -0.43 0.88 -4.27
CA PHE A 69 0.17 1.49 -5.45
C PHE A 69 1.35 0.71 -6.06
N TYR A 70 1.52 0.87 -7.37
CA TYR A 70 2.77 0.67 -8.09
C TYR A 70 3.33 2.04 -8.47
N ILE A 71 4.64 2.24 -8.40
CA ILE A 71 5.32 3.40 -8.98
C ILE A 71 6.62 3.00 -9.68
N LYS A 72 6.96 3.72 -10.75
CA LYS A 72 8.29 3.75 -11.37
C LYS A 72 8.86 5.14 -11.17
N VAL A 73 9.99 5.23 -10.48
CA VAL A 73 10.58 6.50 -10.05
C VAL A 73 12.03 6.60 -10.49
N GLN A 74 12.41 7.78 -10.99
CA GLN A 74 13.80 8.15 -11.25
C GLN A 74 14.41 8.72 -9.96
N GLN A 75 15.55 8.17 -9.55
CA GLN A 75 16.32 8.62 -8.39
C GLN A 75 17.25 9.78 -8.77
N HIS A 76 17.84 10.43 -7.77
CA HIS A 76 18.77 11.55 -7.98
C HIS A 76 20.04 11.18 -8.76
N ASP A 77 20.47 9.92 -8.68
CA ASP A 77 21.58 9.36 -9.45
C ASP A 77 21.15 8.89 -10.86
N ASN A 78 19.95 9.29 -11.31
CA ASN A 78 19.29 8.88 -12.55
C ASN A 78 18.94 7.39 -12.67
N THR A 79 19.14 6.58 -11.62
CA THR A 79 18.69 5.19 -11.62
C THR A 79 17.16 5.10 -11.56
N ILE A 80 16.60 4.07 -12.17
CA ILE A 80 15.16 3.82 -12.16
C ILE A 80 14.86 2.73 -11.15
N LYS A 81 13.95 2.99 -10.22
CA LYS A 81 13.41 1.99 -9.29
C LYS A 81 11.93 1.78 -9.52
N LYS A 82 11.49 0.53 -9.39
CA LYS A 82 10.08 0.16 -9.33
C LYS A 82 9.73 -0.20 -7.90
N LEU A 83 8.60 0.30 -7.42
CA LEU A 83 8.16 0.11 -6.05
C LEU A 83 6.71 -0.33 -6.03
N ILE A 84 6.41 -1.26 -5.12
CA ILE A 84 5.06 -1.56 -4.66
C ILE A 84 4.89 -0.93 -3.30
N ILE A 85 3.83 -0.14 -3.14
CA ILE A 85 3.59 0.67 -1.95
C ILE A 85 2.29 0.24 -1.30
N GLU A 86 2.34 0.05 0.02
CA GLU A 86 1.17 -0.04 0.88
C GLU A 86 1.13 1.21 1.79
N ILE A 87 -0.02 1.88 1.88
CA ILE A 87 -0.26 2.99 2.79
C ILE A 87 -1.00 2.48 4.03
N LYS A 88 -0.34 2.54 5.20
CA LYS A 88 -0.94 2.16 6.47
C LYS A 88 -0.54 3.09 7.61
N PRO A 89 -1.46 3.37 8.56
CA PRO A 89 -1.09 4.02 9.81
C PRO A 89 -0.03 3.22 10.56
N LYS A 90 0.98 3.88 11.13
CA LYS A 90 2.09 3.24 11.85
C LYS A 90 1.61 2.31 12.97
N LYS A 91 0.52 2.68 13.63
CA LYS A 91 -0.15 1.87 14.66
C LYS A 91 -0.62 0.50 14.16
N GLN A 92 -0.91 0.35 12.87
CA GLN A 92 -1.32 -0.92 12.25
C GLN A 92 -0.13 -1.75 11.73
N CYS A 93 1.05 -1.14 11.67
CA CYS A 93 2.30 -1.83 11.31
C CYS A 93 2.90 -2.58 12.51
N VAL A 94 2.42 -2.33 13.73
CA VAL A 94 2.88 -2.99 14.95
C VAL A 94 1.93 -4.11 15.37
N PRO A 95 2.44 -5.19 16.00
CA PRO A 95 1.60 -6.26 16.52
C PRO A 95 0.64 -5.76 17.61
N PRO A 96 -0.57 -6.33 17.72
CA PRO A 96 -1.41 -6.12 18.89
C PRO A 96 -0.67 -6.55 20.16
N LYS A 97 -1.08 -6.02 21.32
CA LYS A 97 -0.46 -6.37 22.60
C LYS A 97 -0.50 -7.88 22.81
N SER A 98 0.66 -8.49 22.98
CA SER A 98 0.81 -9.94 23.19
C SER A 98 0.13 -10.41 24.48
N THR A 99 0.14 -9.57 25.52
CA THR A 99 -0.47 -9.81 26.83
C THR A 99 -1.58 -8.78 27.11
N PRO A 100 -2.78 -8.95 26.51
CA PRO A 100 -3.90 -8.07 26.84
C PRO A 100 -4.39 -8.35 28.28
N LYS A 101 -4.84 -7.31 28.99
CA LYS A 101 -5.48 -7.46 30.31
C LYS A 101 -6.69 -8.43 30.27
N ARG A 102 -7.38 -8.51 29.13
CA ARG A 102 -8.46 -9.46 28.88
C ARG A 102 -8.44 -9.91 27.42
N LYS A 103 -8.47 -11.22 27.16
CA LYS A 103 -8.59 -11.80 25.81
C LYS A 103 -10.04 -11.64 25.33
N THR A 104 -10.30 -10.62 24.53
CA THR A 104 -11.65 -10.31 24.00
C THR A 104 -11.78 -10.76 22.54
N LYS A 105 -13.02 -10.92 22.04
CA LYS A 105 -13.28 -11.18 20.61
C LYS A 105 -12.59 -10.15 19.69
N LYS A 106 -12.57 -8.88 20.11
CA LYS A 106 -11.86 -7.79 19.42
C LYS A 106 -10.36 -8.09 19.31
N TRP A 107 -9.72 -8.48 20.41
CA TRP A 107 -8.29 -8.81 20.43
C TRP A 107 -7.96 -9.98 19.49
N PHE A 108 -8.78 -11.05 19.49
CA PHE A 108 -8.60 -12.15 18.54
C PHE A 108 -8.75 -11.71 17.08
N GLY A 109 -9.70 -10.81 16.79
CA GLY A 109 -9.87 -10.23 15.46
C GLY A 109 -8.68 -9.36 15.02
N GLU A 110 -8.14 -8.54 15.92
CA GLU A 110 -6.93 -7.76 15.69
C GLU A 110 -5.73 -8.67 15.41
N MET A 111 -5.54 -9.74 16.21
CA MET A 111 -4.47 -10.71 15.99
C MET A 111 -4.60 -11.43 14.64
N LYS A 112 -5.80 -11.88 14.28
CA LYS A 112 -6.06 -12.51 12.98
C LYS A 112 -5.72 -11.56 11.83
N THR A 113 -6.16 -10.30 11.93
CA THR A 113 -5.92 -9.27 10.91
C THR A 113 -4.43 -8.99 10.75
N TRP A 114 -3.71 -8.87 11.87
CA TRP A 114 -2.27 -8.70 11.88
C TRP A 114 -1.55 -9.89 11.22
N GLY A 115 -1.89 -11.12 11.59
CA GLY A 115 -1.27 -12.32 10.99
C GLY A 115 -1.49 -12.42 9.48
N ILE A 116 -2.68 -12.08 8.99
CA ILE A 116 -2.98 -12.03 7.54
C ILE A 116 -2.15 -10.94 6.85
N ASN A 117 -2.05 -9.74 7.44
CA ASN A 117 -1.27 -8.64 6.86
C ASN A 117 0.24 -8.95 6.84
N GLN A 118 0.78 -9.60 7.87
CA GLN A 118 2.16 -10.08 7.87
C GLN A 118 2.42 -11.06 6.72
N ALA A 119 1.50 -11.99 6.48
CA ALA A 119 1.61 -12.90 5.34
C ALA A 119 1.57 -12.14 3.99
N LYS A 120 0.63 -11.20 3.82
CA LYS A 120 0.57 -10.35 2.62
C LYS A 120 1.89 -9.62 2.35
N TRP A 121 2.44 -8.97 3.39
CA TRP A 121 3.68 -8.20 3.26
C TRP A 121 4.89 -9.08 2.99
N LYS A 122 4.99 -10.24 3.66
CA LYS A 122 6.04 -11.22 3.37
C LYS A 122 6.04 -11.63 1.90
N TYR A 123 4.87 -12.05 1.39
CA TYR A 123 4.73 -12.47 0.00
C TYR A 123 4.95 -11.30 -0.97
N ALA A 124 4.55 -10.08 -0.62
CA ALA A 124 4.82 -8.91 -1.43
C ALA A 124 6.31 -8.57 -1.52
N THR A 125 7.04 -8.64 -0.41
CA THR A 125 8.50 -8.46 -0.41
C THR A 125 9.20 -9.50 -1.28
N GLU A 126 8.85 -10.79 -1.13
CA GLU A 126 9.42 -11.87 -1.95
C GLU A 126 9.07 -11.72 -3.43
N TRP A 127 7.82 -11.38 -3.75
CA TRP A 127 7.38 -11.16 -5.12
C TRP A 127 8.11 -9.96 -5.75
N CYS A 128 8.23 -8.85 -5.03
CA CYS A 128 8.95 -7.67 -5.51
C CYS A 128 10.41 -7.99 -5.80
N GLY A 129 11.10 -8.71 -4.91
CA GLY A 129 12.49 -9.11 -5.10
C GLY A 129 12.72 -9.98 -6.34
N LYS A 130 11.72 -10.78 -6.75
CA LYS A 130 11.77 -11.59 -7.98
C LYS A 130 11.45 -10.82 -9.26
N ASN A 131 10.95 -9.59 -9.15
CA ASN A 131 10.49 -8.76 -10.27
C ASN A 131 11.27 -7.44 -10.40
N ASP A 132 12.47 -7.37 -9.80
CA ASP A 132 13.31 -6.17 -9.74
C ASP A 132 12.55 -4.93 -9.20
N MET A 133 11.74 -5.17 -8.17
CA MET A 133 10.98 -4.12 -7.46
C MET A 133 11.29 -4.17 -5.96
N GLU A 134 10.92 -3.11 -5.25
CA GLU A 134 11.01 -3.05 -3.79
C GLU A 134 9.62 -2.80 -3.19
N PHE A 135 9.26 -3.56 -2.14
CA PHE A 135 8.02 -3.36 -1.39
C PHE A 135 8.25 -2.38 -0.24
N LYS A 136 7.42 -1.33 -0.12
CA LYS A 136 7.47 -0.38 0.99
C LYS A 136 6.12 -0.14 1.62
N ILE A 137 6.14 0.10 2.92
CA ILE A 137 4.98 0.58 3.66
C ILE A 137 5.20 2.06 3.96
N LEU A 138 4.30 2.91 3.48
CA LEU A 138 4.28 4.33 3.81
C LEU A 138 3.25 4.59 4.91
N ASN A 139 3.62 5.48 5.81
CA ASN A 139 2.82 5.86 6.97
C ASN A 139 2.88 7.40 7.18
N GLU A 140 2.40 7.88 8.32
CA GLU A 140 2.34 9.29 8.67
C GLU A 140 3.70 10.01 8.56
N ASP A 141 4.79 9.32 8.91
CA ASP A 141 6.15 9.86 8.90
C ASP A 141 6.64 10.18 7.47
N HIS A 142 6.09 9.48 6.47
CA HIS A 142 6.51 9.58 5.07
C HIS A 142 5.64 10.55 4.27
N LEU A 143 4.35 10.61 4.62
CA LEU A 143 3.38 11.41 3.87
C LEU A 143 3.32 12.86 4.34
N ASN A 144 4.21 13.29 5.26
CA ASN A 144 4.25 14.62 5.88
C ASN A 144 2.86 15.05 6.37
N ILE A 145 2.26 14.24 7.23
CA ILE A 145 0.92 14.46 7.78
C ILE A 145 1.08 14.84 9.26
N SER A 146 0.88 16.12 9.60
CA SER A 146 0.71 16.51 11.00
C SER A 146 -0.77 16.40 11.36
N TYR A 147 -1.07 15.75 12.48
CA TYR A 147 -2.38 15.94 13.12
C TYR A 147 -2.39 17.36 13.69
N LYS A 148 -3.39 18.17 13.33
CA LYS A 148 -3.73 19.36 14.11
C LYS A 148 -4.52 18.94 15.34
#